data_AF-A0A6P2SHC2-F1
#
_entry.id   AF-A0A6P2SHC2-F1
#
_cell.length_a   1.000
_cell.length_b   1.000
_cell.length_c   1.000
_cell.angle_alpha   90.00
_cell.angle_beta   90.00
_cell.angle_gamma   90.00
#
_symmetry.space_group_name_H-M   'P 1'
#
loop_
_entity.id
_entity.type
_entity.pdbx_description
1 polymer ?
#
loop_
_entity_poly.entity_id
_entity_poly.type
_entity_poly.pdbx_seq_one_letter_code
_entity_poly.pdbx_strand_id
1 'polypeptide(L)'
;MLRHPLVPSLSLACALAAGCAYTPSPPPGAQAPDAPHPGTIALHHAWNGSTQSLRAQDFPESFIFRCVDARGEPAERARAAWCVPVVEIEAVSVDSAGRPVAPADAVRIESGTYGPGHRFLDHTRLMRDGRPPA
;
A
#
# COMPACT_ATOMS: atom_id res chain seq x y z
N MET A 1 -44.48 64.56 13.82
CA MET A 1 -43.13 64.01 13.54
C MET A 1 -43.11 62.57 14.03
N LEU A 2 -42.91 61.62 13.10
CA LEU A 2 -42.76 60.18 13.34
C LEU A 2 -41.52 59.88 14.20
N ARG A 3 -41.56 58.81 15.00
CA ARG A 3 -40.62 57.65 14.90
C ARG A 3 -40.87 56.62 16.02
N HIS A 4 -41.20 55.39 15.60
CA HIS A 4 -41.07 54.16 16.39
C HIS A 4 -39.60 53.70 16.38
N PRO A 5 -39.13 52.98 17.41
CA PRO A 5 -38.08 51.96 17.24
C PRO A 5 -38.67 50.58 17.60
N LEU A 6 -38.91 49.68 16.63
CA LEU A 6 -37.97 48.69 16.06
C LEU A 6 -37.34 47.76 17.10
N VAL A 7 -37.95 46.57 17.24
CA VAL A 7 -37.43 45.36 17.87
C VAL A 7 -36.36 44.74 16.97
N PRO A 8 -35.19 44.34 17.48
CA PRO A 8 -34.32 43.38 16.79
C PRO A 8 -34.57 41.97 17.33
N SER A 9 -35.13 41.13 16.48
CA SER A 9 -35.21 39.69 16.61
C SER A 9 -33.79 39.10 16.70
N LEU A 10 -33.48 38.42 17.80
CA LEU A 10 -32.26 37.65 17.97
C LEU A 10 -32.33 36.39 17.09
N SER A 11 -31.71 36.46 15.91
CA SER A 11 -31.47 35.29 15.06
C SER A 11 -30.48 34.37 15.74
N LEU A 12 -30.98 33.26 16.28
CA LEU A 12 -30.18 32.16 16.82
C LEU A 12 -29.50 31.43 15.65
N ALA A 13 -28.25 31.81 15.32
CA ALA A 13 -27.45 31.11 14.33
C ALA A 13 -27.01 29.77 14.92
N CYS A 14 -27.63 28.69 14.45
CA CYS A 14 -27.23 27.32 14.73
C CYS A 14 -25.89 27.05 14.02
N ALA A 15 -24.78 27.09 14.74
CA ALA A 15 -23.50 26.65 14.23
C ALA A 15 -23.55 25.11 14.09
N LEU A 16 -23.66 24.63 12.86
CA LEU A 16 -23.46 23.23 12.50
C LEU A 16 -22.06 22.85 12.97
N ALA A 17 -21.98 22.11 14.08
CA ALA A 17 -20.82 21.31 14.39
C ALA A 17 -20.70 20.28 13.28
N ALA A 18 -19.95 20.62 12.22
CA ALA A 18 -19.41 19.64 11.31
C ALA A 18 -18.60 18.69 12.19
N GLY A 19 -19.17 17.53 12.49
CA GLY A 19 -18.50 16.49 13.25
C GLY A 19 -17.14 16.30 12.62
N CYS A 20 -16.08 16.47 13.41
CA CYS A 20 -14.76 16.02 13.03
C CYS A 20 -14.89 14.53 12.78
N ALA A 21 -15.13 14.15 11.54
CA ALA A 21 -15.04 12.77 11.10
C ALA A 21 -13.62 12.36 11.46
N TYR A 22 -13.50 11.52 12.49
CA TYR A 22 -12.24 10.91 12.86
C TYR A 22 -11.83 10.06 11.66
N THR A 23 -11.00 10.62 10.78
CA THR A 23 -10.29 9.82 9.80
C THR A 23 -9.26 9.04 10.61
N PRO A 24 -9.36 7.70 10.67
CA PRO A 24 -8.34 6.91 11.32
C PRO A 24 -6.99 7.30 10.72
N SER A 25 -6.00 7.60 11.56
CA SER A 25 -4.67 7.90 11.04
C SER A 25 -4.20 6.71 10.21
N PRO A 26 -3.67 6.94 8.99
CA PRO A 26 -3.20 5.86 8.15
C PRO A 26 -2.07 5.10 8.88
N PRO A 27 -1.89 3.80 8.62
CA PRO A 27 -0.85 3.03 9.27
C PRO A 27 0.55 3.60 8.94
N PRO A 28 1.57 3.34 9.77
CA PRO A 28 2.94 3.74 9.47
C PRO A 28 3.38 3.30 8.07
N GLY A 29 3.96 4.23 7.32
CA GLY A 29 4.41 4.01 5.94
C GLY A 29 3.32 4.15 4.88
N ALA A 30 2.04 4.32 5.26
CA ALA A 30 0.99 4.67 4.31
C ALA A 30 1.03 6.15 3.94
N GLN A 31 0.62 6.42 2.70
CA GLN A 31 0.58 7.74 2.08
C GLN A 31 -0.77 7.96 1.40
N ALA A 32 -1.06 9.22 1.10
CA ALA A 32 -2.21 9.58 0.28
C ALA A 32 -2.15 8.83 -1.07
N PRO A 33 -3.29 8.39 -1.64
CA PRO A 33 -3.28 7.60 -2.87
C PRO A 33 -2.58 8.28 -4.04
N ASP A 34 -2.61 9.61 -4.13
CA ASP A 34 -1.96 10.39 -5.18
C ASP A 34 -0.47 10.67 -4.94
N ALA A 35 0.05 10.39 -3.73
CA ALA A 35 1.45 10.58 -3.41
C ALA A 35 2.35 9.66 -4.25
N PRO A 36 3.49 10.12 -4.81
CA PRO A 36 4.34 9.31 -5.65
C PRO A 36 5.04 8.18 -4.88
N HIS A 37 5.50 7.16 -5.60
CA HIS A 37 6.37 6.14 -5.02
C HIS A 37 7.75 6.75 -4.69
N PRO A 38 8.45 6.32 -3.63
CA PRO A 38 9.83 6.74 -3.32
C PRO A 38 10.91 6.45 -4.38
N GLY A 39 10.54 5.94 -5.57
CA GLY A 39 11.43 5.72 -6.70
C GLY A 39 12.04 4.32 -6.84
N THR A 40 12.44 3.68 -5.74
CA THR A 40 13.21 2.42 -5.78
C THR A 40 12.62 1.33 -4.91
N ILE A 41 12.77 0.08 -5.35
CA ILE A 41 12.42 -1.14 -4.62
C ILE A 41 13.68 -2.00 -4.49
N ALA A 42 14.06 -2.36 -3.26
CA ALA A 42 15.15 -3.31 -3.03
C ALA A 42 14.64 -4.74 -3.20
N LEU A 43 15.28 -5.54 -4.05
CA LEU A 43 15.00 -6.97 -4.20
C LEU A 43 16.15 -7.79 -3.64
N HIS A 44 15.92 -8.48 -2.53
CA HIS A 44 16.87 -9.35 -1.87
C HIS A 44 16.70 -10.79 -2.36
N HIS A 45 17.77 -11.38 -2.89
CA HIS A 45 17.80 -12.76 -3.37
C HIS A 45 18.42 -13.66 -2.32
N ALA A 46 17.62 -14.54 -1.71
CA ALA A 46 18.13 -15.47 -0.70
C ALA A 46 19.12 -16.50 -1.27
N TRP A 47 19.01 -16.86 -2.56
CA TRP A 47 19.83 -17.91 -3.17
C TRP A 47 21.31 -17.55 -3.31
N ASN A 48 21.65 -16.26 -3.41
CA ASN A 48 23.03 -15.78 -3.51
C ASN A 48 23.36 -14.60 -2.58
N GLY A 49 22.40 -14.14 -1.78
CA GLY A 49 22.55 -12.99 -0.89
C GLY A 49 22.64 -11.63 -1.59
N SER A 50 22.38 -11.56 -2.90
CA SER A 50 22.49 -10.30 -3.64
C SER A 50 21.28 -9.40 -3.39
N THR A 51 21.48 -8.10 -3.54
CA THR A 51 20.40 -7.11 -3.54
C THR A 51 20.39 -6.38 -4.88
N GLN A 52 19.24 -6.33 -5.53
CA GLN A 52 19.03 -5.57 -6.76
C GLN A 52 18.17 -4.33 -6.46
N SER A 53 18.47 -3.23 -7.14
CA SER A 53 17.69 -2.00 -7.07
C SER A 53 16.77 -1.93 -8.29
N LEU A 54 15.47 -2.07 -8.07
CA LEU A 54 14.44 -1.96 -9.11
C LEU A 54 13.89 -0.53 -9.13
N ARG A 55 13.63 0.04 -10.30
CA ARG A 55 12.95 1.33 -10.39
C ARG A 55 11.45 1.10 -10.39
N ALA A 56 10.73 1.73 -9.46
CA ALA A 56 9.30 1.51 -9.29
C ALA A 56 8.49 1.90 -10.56
N GLN A 57 8.94 2.91 -11.30
CA GLN A 57 8.31 3.35 -12.55
C GLN A 57 8.30 2.30 -13.67
N ASP A 58 9.13 1.26 -13.57
CA ASP A 58 9.20 0.19 -14.56
C ASP A 58 8.11 -0.89 -14.33
N PHE A 59 7.24 -0.70 -13.32
CA PHE A 59 6.21 -1.67 -12.90
C PHE A 59 4.82 -1.03 -12.78
N PRO A 60 3.73 -1.82 -12.92
CA PRO A 60 2.37 -1.30 -12.76
C PRO A 60 2.09 -0.90 -11.30
N GLU A 61 1.14 0.02 -11.10
CA GLU A 61 0.78 0.52 -9.76
C GLU A 61 0.35 -0.61 -8.79
N SER A 62 -0.34 -1.63 -9.30
CA SER A 62 -0.75 -2.81 -8.51
C SER A 62 0.43 -3.61 -7.98
N PHE A 63 1.60 -3.51 -8.60
CA PHE A 63 2.83 -4.14 -8.12
C PHE A 63 3.51 -3.28 -7.05
N ILE A 64 3.62 -1.97 -7.29
CA ILE A 64 4.40 -1.05 -6.46
C ILE A 64 3.63 -0.43 -5.28
N PHE A 65 2.32 -0.66 -5.20
CA PHE A 65 1.49 -0.20 -4.07
C PHE A 65 0.60 -1.31 -3.53
N ARG A 66 0.30 -1.22 -2.23
CA ARG A 66 -0.83 -1.89 -1.59
C ARG A 66 -1.80 -0.84 -1.08
N CYS A 67 -2.97 -0.79 -1.69
CA CYS A 67 -3.98 0.24 -1.47
C CYS A 67 -5.23 -0.38 -0.85
N VAL A 68 -5.87 0.37 0.04
CA VAL A 68 -7.14 -0.05 0.65
C VAL A 68 -8.16 1.09 0.66
N ASP A 69 -9.43 0.74 0.65
CA ASP A 69 -10.54 1.69 0.77
C ASP A 69 -10.76 2.15 2.22
N ALA A 70 -11.76 3.02 2.43
CA ALA A 70 -12.10 3.54 3.75
C ALA A 70 -12.59 2.47 4.75
N ARG A 71 -12.94 1.27 4.29
CA ARG A 71 -13.33 0.11 5.11
C ARG A 71 -12.14 -0.81 5.41
N GLY A 72 -10.96 -0.51 4.87
CA GLY A 72 -9.76 -1.34 5.02
C GLY A 72 -9.68 -2.50 4.03
N GLU A 73 -10.52 -2.51 3.00
CA GLU A 73 -10.54 -3.57 1.99
C GLU A 73 -9.59 -3.23 0.82
N PRO A 74 -8.93 -4.22 0.18
CA PRO A 74 -8.10 -3.98 -0.99
C PRO A 74 -8.84 -3.21 -2.08
N ALA A 75 -8.20 -2.17 -2.62
CA ALA A 75 -8.83 -1.29 -3.60
C ALA A 75 -7.85 -0.85 -4.69
N GLU A 76 -8.40 -0.50 -5.86
CA GLU A 76 -7.64 0.25 -6.85
C GLU A 76 -7.21 1.60 -6.28
N ARG A 77 -5.99 2.02 -6.63
CA ARG A 77 -5.37 3.26 -6.15
C ARG A 77 -6.28 4.48 -6.30
N ALA A 78 -6.97 4.61 -7.42
CA ALA A 78 -7.89 5.71 -7.71
C ALA A 78 -9.09 5.83 -6.75
N ARG A 79 -9.42 4.76 -6.00
CA ARG A 79 -10.54 4.69 -5.05
C ARG A 79 -10.08 4.42 -3.62
N ALA A 80 -8.77 4.35 -3.40
CA ALA A 80 -8.21 4.04 -2.10
C ALA A 80 -8.36 5.22 -1.13
N ALA A 81 -8.43 4.92 0.16
CA ALA A 81 -8.28 5.93 1.21
C ALA A 81 -6.80 6.23 1.47
N TRP A 82 -5.95 5.20 1.37
CA TRP A 82 -4.50 5.31 1.50
C TRP A 82 -3.81 4.13 0.80
N CYS A 83 -2.52 4.27 0.53
CA CYS A 83 -1.68 3.24 -0.05
C CYS A 83 -0.35 3.14 0.69
N VAL A 84 0.25 1.95 0.73
CA VAL A 84 1.64 1.74 1.19
C VAL A 84 2.50 1.41 -0.04
N PRO A 85 3.60 2.15 -0.29
CA PRO A 85 4.54 1.80 -1.34
C PRO A 85 5.29 0.50 -0.99
N VAL A 86 5.49 -0.36 -1.97
CA VAL A 86 6.37 -1.54 -1.84
C VAL A 86 7.80 -1.08 -2.06
N VAL A 87 8.61 -1.02 -1.00
CA VAL A 87 10.00 -0.54 -1.09
C VAL A 87 11.01 -1.66 -0.99
N GLU A 88 10.59 -2.86 -0.60
CA GLU A 88 11.47 -4.01 -0.43
C GLU A 88 10.72 -5.32 -0.76
N ILE A 89 11.45 -6.25 -1.36
CA ILE A 89 10.99 -7.59 -1.70
C ILE A 89 12.11 -8.56 -1.30
N GLU A 90 11.75 -9.59 -0.54
CA GLU A 90 12.63 -10.71 -0.25
C GLU A 90 12.17 -11.92 -1.04
N ALA A 91 13.06 -12.52 -1.84
CA ALA A 91 12.74 -13.62 -2.72
C ALA A 91 13.58 -14.87 -2.39
N VAL A 92 12.88 -16.00 -2.25
CA VAL A 92 13.45 -17.33 -2.04
C VAL A 92 13.08 -18.19 -3.25
N SER A 93 14.08 -18.65 -3.99
CA SER A 93 13.93 -19.48 -5.18
C SER A 93 14.60 -20.84 -4.96
N VAL A 94 13.85 -21.93 -5.16
CA VAL A 94 14.34 -23.29 -4.92
C VAL A 94 14.08 -24.25 -6.09
N ASP A 95 14.95 -25.25 -6.24
CA ASP A 95 14.77 -26.37 -7.17
C ASP A 95 13.81 -27.45 -6.58
N SER A 96 13.60 -28.54 -7.32
CA SER A 96 12.74 -29.65 -6.90
C SER A 96 13.25 -30.42 -5.68
N ALA A 97 14.54 -30.29 -5.35
CA ALA A 97 15.14 -30.84 -4.15
C ALA A 97 15.08 -29.85 -2.96
N GLY A 98 14.50 -28.66 -3.14
CA GLY A 98 14.41 -27.62 -2.12
C GLY A 98 15.71 -26.84 -1.93
N ARG A 99 16.69 -26.96 -2.83
CA ARG A 99 17.96 -26.24 -2.73
C ARG A 99 17.83 -24.83 -3.31
N PRO A 100 18.46 -23.81 -2.71
CA PRO A 100 18.47 -22.48 -3.28
C PRO A 100 19.13 -22.46 -4.67
N VAL A 101 18.45 -21.86 -5.65
CA VAL A 101 18.93 -21.73 -7.04
C VAL A 101 18.51 -20.38 -7.62
N ALA A 102 19.09 -19.98 -8.75
CA ALA A 102 18.65 -18.79 -9.45
C ALA A 102 17.16 -18.89 -9.86
N PRO A 103 16.41 -17.78 -9.94
CA PRO A 103 15.00 -17.79 -10.30
C PRO A 103 14.68 -18.49 -11.63
N ALA A 104 15.61 -18.41 -12.60
CA ALA A 104 15.48 -19.05 -13.90
C ALA A 104 15.48 -20.59 -13.84
N ASP A 105 16.03 -21.18 -12.78
CA ASP A 105 16.16 -22.62 -12.57
C ASP A 105 15.21 -23.13 -11.47
N ALA A 106 14.45 -22.23 -10.86
CA ALA A 106 13.57 -22.55 -9.73
C ALA A 106 12.25 -23.15 -10.18
N VAL A 107 11.80 -24.17 -9.43
CA VAL A 107 10.45 -24.76 -9.56
C VAL A 107 9.44 -24.08 -8.64
N ARG A 108 9.93 -23.40 -7.60
CA ARG A 108 9.14 -22.61 -6.66
C ARG A 108 9.88 -21.32 -6.32
N ILE A 109 9.15 -20.21 -6.34
CA ILE A 109 9.60 -18.91 -5.85
C ILE A 109 8.60 -18.42 -4.82
N GLU A 110 9.10 -18.06 -3.66
CA GLU A 110 8.34 -17.42 -2.59
C GLU A 110 8.89 -16.01 -2.40
N SER A 111 7.98 -15.03 -2.30
CA SER A 111 8.38 -13.63 -2.12
C SER A 111 7.56 -12.97 -1.02
N GLY A 112 8.24 -12.32 -0.08
CA GLY A 112 7.64 -11.37 0.85
C GLY A 112 7.79 -9.94 0.32
N THR A 113 6.75 -9.12 0.41
CA THR A 113 6.82 -7.70 0.05
C THR A 113 6.65 -6.82 1.28
N TYR A 114 7.41 -5.72 1.31
CA TYR A 114 7.53 -4.86 2.47
C TYR A 114 7.44 -3.38 2.09
N GLY A 115 6.79 -2.63 2.97
CA GLY A 115 6.71 -1.17 2.94
C GLY A 115 7.81 -0.51 3.79
N PRO A 116 7.81 0.84 3.87
CA PRO A 116 8.80 1.59 4.63
C PRO A 116 8.94 1.09 6.08
N GLY A 117 10.18 0.97 6.55
CA GLY A 117 10.48 0.41 7.86
C GLY A 117 10.33 -1.11 7.94
N HIS A 118 10.49 -1.82 6.82
CA HIS A 118 10.40 -3.28 6.71
C HIS A 118 9.04 -3.81 7.21
N ARG A 119 7.95 -3.08 6.91
CA ARG A 119 6.60 -3.49 7.29
C ARG A 119 6.08 -4.51 6.30
N PHE A 120 5.82 -5.73 6.75
CA PHE A 120 5.23 -6.78 5.92
C PHE A 120 3.89 -6.33 5.32
N LEU A 121 3.73 -6.54 4.01
CA LEU A 121 2.53 -6.20 3.26
C LEU A 121 1.82 -7.46 2.76
N ASP A 122 2.54 -8.32 2.05
CA ASP A 122 2.02 -9.60 1.59
C ASP A 122 3.11 -10.63 1.32
N HIS A 123 2.65 -11.83 1.02
CA HIS A 123 3.47 -12.95 0.57
C HIS A 123 2.86 -13.56 -0.69
N THR A 124 3.71 -13.89 -1.64
CA THR A 124 3.32 -14.56 -2.87
C THR A 124 4.13 -15.84 -3.04
N ARG A 125 3.48 -16.86 -3.62
CA ARG A 125 4.11 -18.13 -3.95
C ARG A 125 3.80 -18.48 -5.39
N LEU A 126 4.84 -18.63 -6.19
CA LEU A 126 4.78 -19.05 -7.59
C LEU A 126 5.33 -20.47 -7.72
N MET A 127 4.58 -21.33 -8.38
CA MET A 127 5.01 -22.68 -8.77
C MET A 127 5.18 -22.71 -10.29
N ARG A 128 6.36 -23.11 -10.78
CA ARG A 128 6.66 -23.12 -12.22
C ARG A 128 6.22 -24.40 -12.91
N ASP A 129 6.09 -25.49 -12.16
CA ASP A 129 5.74 -26.83 -12.67
C ASP A 129 4.23 -27.11 -12.71
N GLY A 130 3.38 -26.07 -12.76
CA GLY A 130 1.95 -26.21 -13.06
C GLY A 130 1.08 -26.86 -11.97
N ARG A 131 1.60 -27.14 -10.77
CA ARG A 131 0.74 -27.52 -9.62
C ARG A 131 0.36 -26.26 -8.83
N PRO A 132 -0.94 -25.87 -8.80
CA PRO A 132 -1.39 -24.76 -7.97
C PRO A 132 -1.17 -25.08 -6.48
N PRO A 133 -1.09 -24.06 -5.61
CA PRO A 133 -1.22 -24.27 -4.17
C PRO A 133 -2.56 -24.97 -3.88
N ALA A 134 -2.53 -25.99 -3.02
CA ALA A 134 -3.73 -26.63 -2.46
C ALA A 134 -4.30 -25.79 -1.32
#